data_AF-A0A959H2R1-F1
#
_entry.id   AF-A0A959H2R1-F1
#
_cell.length_a   1.000
_cell.length_b   1.000
_cell.length_c   1.000
_cell.angle_alpha   90.00
_cell.angle_beta   90.00
_cell.angle_gamma   90.00
#
_symmetry.space_group_name_H-M   'P 1'
#
loop_
_entity.id
_entity.type
_entity.pdbx_description
1 polymer ?
#
loop_
_entity_poly.entity_id
_entity_poly.type
_entity_poly.pdbx_seq_one_letter_code
_entity_poly.pdbx_strand_id
1 'polypeptide(L)'
;GAKRGAAGDGVVVFDGAIPGQAAQGWYTFSVWMYLGEDLRARSEAQILEYLPEGEQEVFQQRFHVYGQVQALDRNGWGLLEFRFIPQLAGSRIRFTIRNEELNGKPLYLDELLIRQEIDEVYQRGKSYVWKNNRWFPLEAAD
;
A
#
# COMPACT_ATOMS: atom_id res chain seq x y z
N GLY A 1 -3.55 10.48 -3.95
CA GLY A 1 -2.48 11.44 -4.31
C GLY A 1 -1.43 10.64 -5.04
N ALA A 2 -1.30 10.83 -6.35
CA ALA A 2 -0.50 9.97 -7.21
C ALA A 2 1.00 10.15 -6.96
N LYS A 3 1.74 9.04 -6.78
CA LYS A 3 3.20 9.04 -6.67
C LYS A 3 3.82 8.39 -7.91
N ARG A 4 4.91 9.01 -8.41
CA ARG A 4 5.71 8.54 -9.55
C ARG A 4 7.19 8.57 -9.15
N GLY A 5 7.92 7.48 -9.38
CA GLY A 5 9.37 7.40 -9.19
C GLY A 5 10.00 6.36 -10.13
N ALA A 6 11.32 6.42 -10.29
CA ALA A 6 12.05 5.40 -11.05
C ALA A 6 11.91 4.06 -10.32
N ALA A 7 11.41 3.03 -11.01
CA ALA A 7 11.12 1.74 -10.38
C ALA A 7 12.36 1.04 -9.80
N GLY A 8 13.55 1.30 -10.35
CA GLY A 8 14.81 0.69 -9.91
C GLY A 8 15.27 1.13 -8.52
N ASP A 9 15.07 2.41 -8.17
CA ASP A 9 15.52 2.96 -6.88
C ASP A 9 14.51 2.73 -5.74
N GLY A 10 13.32 2.22 -6.08
CA GLY A 10 12.21 2.03 -5.16
C GLY A 10 11.37 3.29 -4.96
N VAL A 11 10.06 3.15 -5.15
CA VAL A 11 9.09 4.21 -4.87
C VAL A 11 8.71 4.16 -3.40
N VAL A 12 9.03 5.21 -2.66
CA VAL A 12 8.61 5.39 -1.26
C VAL A 12 7.12 5.74 -1.22
N VAL A 13 6.30 4.74 -0.89
CA VAL A 13 4.85 4.87 -0.79
C VAL A 13 4.48 5.62 0.49
N PHE A 14 5.12 5.26 1.60
CA PHE A 14 4.95 5.90 2.91
C PHE A 14 6.29 5.95 3.66
N ASP A 15 6.52 7.03 4.41
CA ASP A 15 7.66 7.18 5.31
C ASP A 15 7.26 8.13 6.45
N GLY A 16 7.07 7.57 7.63
CA GLY A 16 6.64 8.33 8.80
C GLY A 16 6.11 7.45 9.92
N ALA A 17 5.70 8.07 11.02
CA ALA A 17 4.97 7.38 12.08
C ALA A 17 3.47 7.31 11.72
N ILE A 18 2.82 6.20 12.07
CA ILE A 18 1.37 6.07 11.93
C ILE A 18 0.71 6.73 13.15
N PRO A 19 -0.23 7.68 12.98
CA PRO A 19 -0.90 8.31 14.13
C PRO A 19 -1.61 7.28 15.01
N GLY A 20 -1.37 7.32 16.32
CA GLY A 20 -1.97 6.37 17.26
C GLY A 20 -1.47 4.93 17.13
N GLN A 21 -0.33 4.71 16.47
CA GLN A 21 0.26 3.39 16.31
C GLN A 21 0.57 2.71 17.64
N ALA A 22 -0.01 1.53 17.83
CA ALA A 22 0.31 0.62 18.92
C ALA A 22 1.33 -0.44 18.48
N ALA A 23 2.16 -0.92 19.40
CA ALA A 23 3.12 -2.02 19.20
C ALA A 23 2.45 -3.41 19.11
N GLN A 24 1.12 -3.45 18.95
CA GLN A 24 0.33 -4.66 18.93
C GLN A 24 -0.87 -4.46 18.01
N GLY A 25 -1.23 -5.52 17.27
CA GLY A 25 -2.32 -5.51 16.31
C GLY A 25 -1.84 -5.42 14.85
N TRP A 26 -2.62 -6.01 13.97
CA TRP A 26 -2.35 -6.00 12.54
C TRP A 26 -2.71 -4.65 11.93
N TYR A 27 -1.81 -4.14 11.10
CA TYR A 27 -2.02 -2.99 10.24
C TYR A 27 -1.96 -3.44 8.78
N THR A 28 -2.70 -2.75 7.93
CA THR A 28 -2.73 -3.00 6.49
C THR A 28 -2.39 -1.72 5.74
N PHE A 29 -1.36 -1.78 4.90
CA PHE A 29 -1.19 -0.85 3.79
C PHE A 29 -2.04 -1.34 2.62
N SER A 30 -3.03 -0.55 2.22
CA SER A 30 -3.79 -0.77 0.98
C SER A 30 -3.40 0.29 -0.03
N VAL A 31 -3.07 -0.10 -1.25
CA VAL A 31 -2.68 0.85 -2.32
C VAL A 31 -3.11 0.31 -3.68
N TRP A 32 -3.58 1.19 -4.55
CA TRP A 32 -3.83 0.83 -5.94
C TRP A 32 -2.55 0.98 -6.74
N MET A 33 -2.18 -0.05 -7.48
CA MET A 33 -1.03 -0.05 -8.37
C MET A 33 -1.48 -0.41 -9.79
N TYR A 34 -1.00 0.31 -10.80
CA TYR A 34 -1.23 -0.09 -12.18
C TYR A 34 -0.42 -1.36 -12.50
N LEU A 35 -1.10 -2.43 -12.91
CA LEU A 35 -0.56 -3.75 -13.23
C LEU A 35 -0.82 -4.17 -14.69
N GLY A 36 -1.52 -3.35 -15.48
CA GLY A 36 -1.92 -3.66 -16.86
C GLY A 36 -0.77 -3.77 -17.89
N GLU A 37 0.48 -3.61 -17.45
CA GLU A 37 1.67 -3.77 -18.27
C GLU A 37 2.57 -4.86 -17.68
N ASP A 38 3.32 -5.53 -18.55
CA ASP A 38 4.24 -6.60 -18.18
C ASP A 38 5.28 -6.16 -17.13
N LEU A 39 5.81 -7.14 -16.39
CA LEU A 39 6.79 -7.02 -15.31
C LEU A 39 6.32 -6.30 -14.04
N ARG A 40 5.29 -5.45 -14.09
CA ARG A 40 4.83 -4.69 -12.92
C ARG A 40 4.38 -5.58 -11.75
N ALA A 41 3.74 -6.72 -12.03
CA ALA A 41 3.33 -7.67 -10.99
C ALA A 41 4.51 -8.40 -10.31
N ARG A 42 5.71 -8.40 -10.93
CA ARG A 42 6.93 -8.99 -10.37
C ARG A 42 7.66 -8.05 -9.39
N SER A 43 7.13 -6.85 -9.16
CA SER A 43 7.69 -5.90 -8.22
C SER A 43 7.78 -6.50 -6.81
N GLU A 44 8.74 -6.00 -6.04
CA GLU A 44 8.89 -6.32 -4.62
C GLU A 44 8.42 -5.15 -3.78
N ALA A 45 7.69 -5.45 -2.71
CA ALA A 45 7.33 -4.51 -1.68
C ALA A 45 8.16 -4.78 -0.42
N GLN A 46 8.54 -3.71 0.28
CA GLN A 46 9.28 -3.80 1.54
C GLN A 46 8.70 -2.83 2.56
N ILE A 47 8.47 -3.34 3.77
CA ILE A 47 8.14 -2.56 4.95
C ILE A 47 9.34 -2.64 5.89
N LEU A 48 9.88 -1.48 6.24
CA LEU A 48 10.93 -1.29 7.24
C LEU A 48 10.36 -0.53 8.43
N GLU A 49 10.79 -0.89 9.62
CA GLU A 49 10.52 -0.16 10.85
C GLU A 49 11.83 0.30 11.48
N TYR A 50 11.86 1.55 11.91
CA TYR A 50 13.00 2.18 12.56
C TYR A 50 12.62 2.62 13.98
N LEU A 51 13.64 2.79 14.83
CA LEU A 51 13.45 3.48 16.11
C LEU A 51 12.81 4.87 15.89
N PRO A 52 11.99 5.36 16.84
CA PRO A 52 11.34 6.67 16.73
C PRO A 52 12.31 7.83 16.47
N GLU A 53 13.52 7.77 17.05
CA GLU A 53 14.53 8.82 16.97
C GLU A 53 15.84 8.34 16.32
N GLY A 54 15.75 7.69 15.14
CA GLY A 54 16.95 7.34 14.39
C GLY A 54 16.74 6.56 13.11
N GLU A 55 17.85 6.12 12.52
CA GLU A 55 17.90 5.30 11.29
C GLU A 55 18.18 3.82 11.60
N GLN A 56 18.19 3.42 12.88
CA GLN A 56 18.36 2.02 13.25
C GLN A 56 17.08 1.25 12.91
N GLU A 57 17.22 0.29 11.99
CA GLU A 57 16.18 -0.68 11.65
C GLU A 57 15.96 -1.65 12.82
N VAL A 58 14.69 -1.88 13.15
CA VAL A 58 14.26 -2.86 14.16
C VAL A 58 13.47 -4.02 13.55
N PHE A 59 12.92 -3.83 12.35
CA PHE A 59 12.17 -4.85 11.65
C PHE A 59 12.14 -4.61 10.13
N GLN A 60 12.07 -5.72 9.39
CA GLN A 60 11.91 -5.73 7.94
C GLN A 60 10.97 -6.85 7.52
N GLN A 61 10.09 -6.55 6.58
CA GLN A 61 9.26 -7.52 5.88
C GLN A 61 9.27 -7.26 4.37
N ARG A 62 9.31 -8.33 3.58
CA ARG A 62 9.30 -8.28 2.10
C ARG A 62 8.17 -9.11 1.53
N PHE A 63 7.63 -8.65 0.41
CA PHE A 63 6.52 -9.30 -0.29
C PHE A 63 6.75 -9.25 -1.80
N HIS A 64 6.28 -10.27 -2.51
CA HIS A 64 6.09 -10.18 -3.95
C HIS A 64 4.72 -9.59 -4.25
N VAL A 65 4.66 -8.56 -5.11
CA VAL A 65 3.43 -7.80 -5.39
C VAL A 65 2.30 -8.69 -5.92
N TYR A 66 2.58 -9.65 -6.81
CA TYR A 66 1.56 -10.56 -7.34
C TYR A 66 0.80 -11.33 -6.25
N GLY A 67 1.45 -11.65 -5.13
CA GLY A 67 0.84 -12.38 -4.01
C GLY A 67 -0.04 -11.51 -3.11
N GLN A 68 -0.06 -10.20 -3.33
CA GLN A 68 -0.76 -9.22 -2.49
C GLN A 68 -1.97 -8.60 -3.19
N VAL A 69 -2.26 -9.00 -4.43
CA VAL A 69 -3.40 -8.50 -5.23
C VAL A 69 -4.72 -9.03 -4.64
N GLN A 70 -5.58 -8.12 -4.17
CA GLN A 70 -6.91 -8.42 -3.63
C GLN A 70 -8.04 -8.14 -4.64
N ALA A 71 -7.82 -7.22 -5.56
CA ALA A 71 -8.78 -6.89 -6.60
C ALA A 71 -8.06 -6.40 -7.86
N LEU A 72 -8.69 -6.57 -9.02
CA LEU A 72 -8.29 -5.97 -10.28
C LEU A 72 -9.49 -5.20 -10.85
N ASP A 73 -9.26 -3.99 -11.32
CA ASP A 73 -10.23 -3.24 -12.09
C ASP A 73 -10.11 -3.57 -13.60
N ARG A 74 -11.07 -3.06 -14.39
CA ARG A 74 -11.07 -3.28 -15.85
C ARG A 74 -10.00 -2.50 -16.61
N ASN A 75 -9.42 -1.48 -15.98
CA ASN A 75 -8.43 -0.60 -16.60
C ASN A 75 -6.99 -1.05 -16.31
N GLY A 76 -6.79 -2.13 -15.56
CA GLY A 76 -5.49 -2.70 -15.23
C GLY A 76 -4.91 -2.24 -13.90
N TRP A 77 -5.67 -1.55 -13.06
CA TRP A 77 -5.28 -1.26 -11.67
C TRP A 77 -5.58 -2.45 -10.77
N GLY A 78 -4.64 -2.76 -9.88
CA GLY A 78 -4.80 -3.76 -8.84
C GLY A 78 -4.76 -3.13 -7.46
N LEU A 79 -5.71 -3.53 -6.60
CA LEU A 79 -5.66 -3.20 -5.18
C LEU A 79 -4.73 -4.19 -4.50
N LEU A 80 -3.66 -3.68 -3.89
CA LEU A 80 -2.68 -4.45 -3.13
C LEU A 80 -2.90 -4.23 -1.64
N GLU A 81 -2.84 -5.30 -0.85
CA GLU A 81 -2.87 -5.23 0.62
C GLU A 81 -1.63 -5.89 1.24
N PHE A 82 -0.89 -5.15 2.05
CA PHE A 82 0.30 -5.62 2.76
C PHE A 82 0.07 -5.53 4.27
N ARG A 83 0.06 -6.69 4.93
CA ARG A 83 -0.20 -6.80 6.37
C ARG A 83 1.09 -6.86 7.17
N PHE A 84 1.16 -6.10 8.26
CA PHE A 84 2.32 -6.08 9.16
C PHE A 84 1.88 -5.76 10.60
N ILE A 85 2.76 -6.03 11.56
CA ILE A 85 2.60 -5.67 12.96
C ILE A 85 3.78 -4.76 13.34
N PRO A 86 3.55 -3.50 13.75
CA PRO A 86 4.61 -2.67 14.31
C PRO A 86 5.22 -3.31 15.56
N GLN A 87 6.53 -3.30 15.67
CA GLN A 87 7.27 -3.83 16.83
C GLN A 87 7.31 -2.84 17.99
N LEU A 88 7.23 -1.53 17.70
CA LEU A 88 7.30 -0.45 18.68
C LEU A 88 6.15 0.54 18.46
N ALA A 89 5.70 1.17 19.55
CA ALA A 89 4.73 2.25 19.46
C ALA A 89 5.43 3.54 19.00
N GLY A 90 4.83 4.26 18.06
CA GLY A 90 5.38 5.52 17.53
C GLY A 90 6.67 5.37 16.72
N SER A 91 6.99 4.15 16.25
CA SER A 91 8.12 3.92 15.36
C SER A 91 7.89 4.54 13.98
N ARG A 92 8.98 4.81 13.28
CA ARG A 92 8.90 5.23 11.88
C ARG A 92 8.78 4.01 10.99
N ILE A 93 7.74 3.97 10.16
CA ILE A 93 7.52 2.93 9.16
C ILE A 93 7.85 3.49 7.79
N ARG A 94 8.65 2.76 7.01
CA ARG A 94 8.91 3.04 5.60
C ARG A 94 8.39 1.90 4.74
N PHE A 95 7.44 2.21 3.87
CA PHE A 95 6.88 1.29 2.89
C PHE A 95 7.36 1.68 1.49
N THR A 96 8.02 0.76 0.81
CA THR A 96 8.57 0.94 -0.54
C THR A 96 8.10 -0.15 -1.49
N ILE A 97 7.97 0.17 -2.77
CA ILE A 97 7.77 -0.79 -3.85
C ILE A 97 8.83 -0.54 -4.92
N ARG A 98 9.52 -1.58 -5.36
CA ARG A 98 10.60 -1.51 -6.34
C ARG A 98 10.49 -2.58 -7.41
N ASN A 99 11.04 -2.30 -8.57
CA ASN A 99 11.16 -3.25 -9.67
C ASN A 99 12.33 -2.86 -10.58
N GLU A 100 13.43 -3.60 -10.43
CA GLU A 100 14.66 -3.38 -11.20
C GLU A 100 14.48 -3.79 -12.68
N GLU A 101 13.60 -4.75 -12.98
CA GLU A 101 13.32 -5.24 -14.34
C GLU A 101 12.57 -4.22 -15.21
N LEU A 102 11.97 -3.19 -14.60
CA LEU A 102 11.26 -2.14 -15.33
C LEU A 102 12.18 -1.18 -16.08
N ASN A 103 13.52 -1.27 -15.91
CA ASN A 103 14.50 -0.49 -16.67
C ASN A 103 14.19 1.02 -16.69
N GLY A 104 13.86 1.59 -15.52
CA GLY A 104 13.54 3.01 -15.37
C GLY A 104 12.10 3.40 -15.75
N LYS A 105 11.25 2.48 -16.24
CA LYS A 105 9.81 2.74 -16.37
C LYS A 105 9.20 3.02 -14.99
N PRO A 106 8.27 3.98 -14.88
CA PRO A 106 7.71 4.38 -13.59
C PRO A 106 6.76 3.33 -13.05
N LEU A 107 6.66 3.20 -11.73
CA LEU A 107 5.49 2.61 -11.05
C LEU A 107 4.40 3.67 -10.90
N TYR A 108 3.15 3.28 -11.10
CA TYR A 108 1.98 4.14 -10.87
C TYR A 108 1.23 3.62 -9.65
N LEU A 109 1.11 4.48 -8.65
CA LEU A 109 0.48 4.17 -7.37
C LEU A 109 -0.50 5.27 -7.01
N ASP A 110 -1.67 4.90 -6.49
CA ASP A 110 -2.65 5.84 -5.97
C ASP A 110 -3.40 5.29 -4.75
N GLU A 111 -4.13 6.18 -4.08
CA GLU A 111 -5.05 5.86 -2.99
C GLU A 111 -4.41 4.99 -1.90
N LEU A 112 -3.36 5.49 -1.26
CA LEU A 112 -2.81 4.87 -0.06
C LEU A 112 -3.82 4.98 1.09
N LEU A 113 -4.21 3.83 1.66
CA LEU A 113 -4.92 3.72 2.92
C LEU A 113 -4.07 2.93 3.92
N ILE A 114 -3.90 3.47 5.12
CA ILE A 114 -3.29 2.79 6.26
C ILE A 114 -4.37 2.64 7.31
N ARG A 115 -4.60 1.41 7.79
CA ARG A 115 -5.60 1.13 8.82
C ARG A 115 -5.19 -0.02 9.71
N GLN A 116 -5.72 -0.07 10.93
CA GLN A 116 -5.73 -1.30 11.71
C GLN A 116 -6.69 -2.30 11.07
N GLU A 117 -6.39 -3.59 11.15
CA GLU A 117 -7.20 -4.62 10.49
C GLU A 117 -8.63 -4.70 11.07
N ILE A 118 -8.77 -4.40 12.37
CA ILE A 118 -10.05 -4.39 13.09
C ILE A 118 -10.97 -3.25 12.64
N ASP A 119 -10.41 -2.20 12.03
CA ASP A 119 -11.16 -1.04 11.60
C ASP A 119 -11.65 -1.23 10.15
N GLU A 120 -12.95 -1.03 9.97
CA GLU A 120 -13.53 -0.88 8.64
C GLU A 120 -13.74 0.60 8.34
N VAL A 121 -13.12 1.10 7.28
CA VAL A 121 -13.23 2.49 6.84
C VAL A 121 -14.21 2.56 5.68
N TYR A 122 -15.20 3.43 5.80
CA TYR A 122 -16.24 3.62 4.81
C TYR A 122 -16.37 5.09 4.41
N GLN A 123 -16.67 5.30 3.13
CA GLN A 123 -17.14 6.58 2.62
C GLN A 123 -18.28 6.32 1.64
N ARG A 124 -19.41 7.01 1.82
CA ARG A 124 -20.54 6.94 0.90
C ARG A 124 -20.55 8.18 0.02
N GLY A 125 -20.46 7.97 -1.29
CA GLY A 125 -20.72 8.98 -2.29
C GLY A 125 -22.17 8.95 -2.79
N LYS A 126 -22.47 9.80 -3.78
CA LYS A 126 -23.81 9.83 -4.41
C LYS A 126 -24.15 8.55 -5.16
N SER A 127 -23.16 7.96 -5.84
CA SER A 127 -23.31 6.79 -6.73
C SER A 127 -22.32 5.67 -6.41
N TYR A 128 -21.69 5.70 -5.23
CA TYR A 128 -20.72 4.70 -4.83
C TYR A 128 -20.68 4.51 -3.31
N VAL A 129 -20.23 3.33 -2.91
CA VAL A 129 -19.69 3.05 -1.59
C VAL A 129 -18.22 2.74 -1.75
N TRP A 130 -17.38 3.41 -0.97
CA TRP A 130 -15.98 3.08 -0.82
C TRP A 130 -15.80 2.42 0.54
N LYS A 131 -15.24 1.20 0.57
CA LYS A 131 -14.97 0.44 1.80
C LYS A 131 -13.55 -0.11 1.72
N ASN A 132 -12.72 0.15 2.74
CA ASN A 132 -11.36 -0.38 2.87
C ASN A 132 -10.56 -0.27 1.57
N ASN A 133 -10.53 0.93 0.98
CA ASN A 133 -9.85 1.22 -0.28
C ASN A 133 -10.42 0.60 -1.54
N ARG A 134 -11.59 -0.04 -1.48
CA ARG A 134 -12.29 -0.60 -2.65
C ARG A 134 -13.54 0.20 -2.99
N TRP A 135 -13.72 0.44 -4.28
CA TRP A 135 -14.88 1.14 -4.85
C TRP A 135 -15.97 0.15 -5.26
N PHE A 136 -17.20 0.44 -4.84
CA PHE A 136 -18.40 -0.30 -5.18
C PHE A 136 -19.40 0.68 -5.80
N PRO A 137 -19.72 0.57 -7.10
CA PRO A 137 -20.76 1.39 -7.70
C PRO A 137 -22.11 1.03 -7.07
N LEU A 138 -22.90 2.05 -6.74
CA LEU A 138 -24.32 1.87 -6.44
C LEU A 138 -25.03 2.01 -7.78
N GLU A 139 -25.58 0.92 -8.30
CA GLU A 139 -26.52 1.03 -9.42
C GLU A 139 -27.67 1.94 -8.99
N ALA A 140 -28.17 2.77 -9.91
CA ALA A 140 -29.41 3.47 -9.67
C ALA A 140 -30.47 2.39 -9.38
N ALA A 141 -31.19 2.52 -8.27
CA ALA A 141 -32.42 1.75 -8.13
C ALA A 141 -33.33 2.19 -9.28
N ASP A 142 -33.59 1.28 -10.21
CA ASP A 142 -34.57 1.45 -11.29
C ASP A 142 -35.96 1.76 -10.71
#